data_AF-F4MWD6-F1
#
_entry.id   AF-F4MWD6-F1
#
_cell.length_a   1.000
_cell.length_b   1.000
_cell.length_c   1.000
_cell.angle_alpha   90.00
_cell.angle_beta   90.00
_cell.angle_gamma   90.00
#
_symmetry.space_group_name_H-M   'P 1'
#
loop_
_entity.id
_entity.type
_entity.pdbx_description
1 polymer ?
#
loop_
_entity_poly.entity_id
_entity_poly.type
_entity_poly.pdbx_seq_one_letter_code
_entity_poly.pdbx_strand_id
1 'polypeptide(L)' 'MGVTRLLANEWAKHGINVNAVAPGYMATNNTQQLRKDEERSKEILDRIPAGRWACLMT' A
#
# COMPACT_ATOMS: atom_id res chain seq x y z
N MET A 1 18.05 -4.84 2.96
CA MET A 1 17.72 -3.75 3.90
C MET A 1 17.11 -2.62 3.09
N GLY A 2 15.92 -2.11 3.44
CA GLY A 2 15.24 -1.06 2.68
C GLY A 2 15.71 0.36 3.04
N VAL A 3 15.50 1.32 2.13
CA VAL A 3 15.91 2.72 2.29
C VAL A 3 15.32 3.38 3.56
N THR A 4 14.08 3.05 3.93
CA THR A 4 13.43 3.55 5.14
C THR A 4 14.24 3.23 6.40
N ARG A 5 14.84 2.05 6.49
CA ARG A 5 15.64 1.63 7.65
C ARG A 5 17.00 2.32 7.70
N LEU A 6 17.61 2.57 6.54
CA LEU A 6 18.86 3.31 6.46
C LEU A 6 18.65 4.77 6.89
N LEU A 7 17.64 5.43 6.33
CA LEU A 7 17.32 6.82 6.64
C LEU A 7 16.88 7.02 8.09
N ALA A 8 16.13 6.07 8.66
CA ALA A 8 15.79 6.10 10.08
C ALA A 8 17.04 6.08 10.97
N ASN A 9 18.04 5.24 10.65
CA ASN A 9 19.28 5.17 11.41
C ASN A 9 20.13 6.44 11.27
N GLU A 10 20.26 6.98 10.06
CA GLU A 10 21.11 8.14 9.78
C GLU A 10 20.51 9.45 10.29
N TRP A 11 19.19 9.60 10.23
CA TRP A 11 18.51 10.86 10.57
C TRP A 11 17.93 10.88 11.99
N ALA A 12 17.97 9.77 12.73
CA ALA A 12 17.63 9.73 14.15
C ALA A 12 18.44 10.74 14.98
N LYS A 13 19.73 10.95 14.65
CA LYS A 13 20.59 11.95 15.32
C LYS A 13 20.10 13.39 15.15
N HIS A 14 19.26 13.64 14.15
CA HIS A 14 18.63 14.93 13.88
C HIS A 14 17.21 15.02 14.45
N GLY A 15 16.75 13.99 15.19
CA GLY A 15 15.38 13.91 15.69
C GLY A 15 14.34 13.65 14.60
N ILE A 16 14.75 13.15 13.43
CA ILE A 16 13.87 12.90 12.28
C ILE A 16 13.45 11.43 12.28
N ASN A 17 12.13 11.20 12.30
CA ASN A 17 11.55 9.87 12.25
C ASN A 17 11.19 9.51 10.80
N VAL A 18 11.77 8.42 10.29
CA VAL A 18 11.49 7.92 8.94
C VAL A 18 10.78 6.58 9.03
N ASN A 19 9.51 6.56 8.64
CA ASN A 19 8.66 5.37 8.59
C ASN A 19 8.03 5.22 7.20
N ALA A 20 7.60 4.02 6.86
CA ALA A 20 6.89 3.73 5.62
C ALA A 20 5.62 2.94 5.91
N VAL A 21 4.54 3.29 5.21
CA VAL A 21 3.30 2.52 5.17
C VAL A 21 3.22 1.85 3.82
N ALA A 22 3.05 0.53 3.80
CA ALA A 22 2.83 -0.23 2.58
C ALA A 22 1.32 -0.51 2.43
N PRO A 23 0.57 0.32 1.70
CA PRO A 23 -0.85 0.07 1.46
C PRO A 23 -1.02 -1.18 0.59
N GLY A 24 -2.06 -1.97 0.87
CA GLY A 24 -2.47 -3.09 0.03
C GLY A 24 -3.19 -2.62 -1.24
N TYR A 25 -4.10 -3.44 -1.74
CA TYR A 25 -4.91 -3.12 -2.92
C TYR A 25 -5.93 -2.01 -2.62
N MET A 26 -5.55 -0.77 -2.95
CA MET A 26 -6.36 0.44 -2.76
C MET A 26 -7.18 0.75 -4.01
N ALA A 27 -8.41 1.24 -3.87
CA ALA A 27 -9.28 1.67 -4.96
C ALA A 27 -8.91 3.07 -5.50
N THR A 28 -7.68 3.25 -5.99
CA THR A 28 -7.17 4.53 -6.52
C THR A 28 -6.93 4.49 -8.03
N ASN A 29 -6.47 5.60 -8.62
CA ASN A 29 -6.12 5.68 -10.05
C ASN A 29 -5.09 4.62 -10.45
N ASN A 30 -4.16 4.28 -9.57
CA ASN A 30 -3.11 3.28 -9.83
C ASN A 30 -3.67 1.87 -10.06
N THR A 31 -4.82 1.53 -9.49
CA THR A 31 -5.46 0.22 -9.65
C THR A 31 -6.66 0.24 -10.59
N GLN A 32 -6.94 1.36 -11.28
CA GLN A 32 -8.10 1.46 -12.18
C GLN A 32 -8.07 0.43 -13.31
N GLN A 33 -6.91 0.18 -13.91
CA GLN A 33 -6.77 -0.83 -14.97
C GLN A 33 -7.03 -2.25 -14.43
N LEU A 34 -6.54 -2.53 -13.22
CA LEU A 34 -6.72 -3.82 -12.54
C LEU A 34 -8.16 -4.07 -12.08
N ARG A 35 -8.91 -2.99 -11.77
CA ARG A 35 -10.33 -3.05 -11.40
C ARG A 35 -11.28 -3.14 -12.60
N LYS A 36 -10.84 -2.71 -13.79
CA LYS A 36 -11.61 -2.81 -15.04
C LYS A 36 -11.60 -4.23 -15.61
N ASP A 37 -10.61 -5.04 -15.25
CA ASP A 37 -10.54 -6.46 -15.57
C ASP A 37 -11.27 -7.25 -14.46
N GLU A 38 -12.49 -7.72 -14.77
CA GLU A 38 -13.36 -8.38 -13.80
C GLU A 38 -12.80 -9.71 -13.28
N GLU A 39 -12.07 -10.47 -14.12
CA GLU A 39 -11.45 -11.73 -13.69
C GLU A 39 -10.31 -11.46 -12.70
N ARG A 40 -9.42 -10.52 -13.03
CA ARG A 40 -8.30 -10.18 -12.14
C ARG A 40 -8.73 -9.47 -10.87
N SER A 41 -9.75 -8.62 -10.95
CA SER A 41 -10.32 -7.96 -9.78
C SER A 41 -10.88 -9.00 -8.79
N LYS A 42 -11.55 -10.05 -9.29
CA LYS A 42 -12.12 -11.12 -8.47
C LYS A 42 -11.05 -12.02 -7.84
N GLU A 43 -10.03 -12.42 -8.61
CA GLU A 43 -8.89 -13.17 -8.07
C GLU A 43 -8.14 -12.42 -6.96
N ILE A 44 -8.01 -11.10 -7.10
CA ILE A 44 -7.35 -10.25 -6.11
C ILE A 44 -8.24 -10.10 -4.86
N LEU A 45 -9.54 -9.91 -5.04
CA LEU A 45 -10.50 -9.83 -3.94
C LEU A 45 -10.56 -11.13 -3.12
N ASP A 46 -10.54 -12.30 -3.77
CA ASP A 46 -10.53 -13.60 -3.09
C ASP A 46 -9.26 -13.83 -2.25
N ARG A 47 -8.16 -13.15 -2.61
CA ARG A 47 -6.90 -13.19 -1.87
C ARG A 47 -6.78 -12.13 -0.77
N ILE A 48 -7.70 -11.16 -0.74
CA ILE A 48 -7.74 -10.13 0.30
C ILE A 48 -8.60 -10.66 1.46
N PRO A 49 -8.06 -10.89 2.66
CA PRO A 49 -8.84 -11.41 3.79
C PRO A 49 -10.03 -10.52 4.18
N ALA A 50 -9.95 -9.22 3.91
CA ALA A 50 -11.02 -8.26 4.16
C ALA A 50 -12.15 -8.28 3.10
N GLY A 51 -11.99 -9.01 2.00
CA GLY A 51 -12.98 -9.15 0.93
C GLY A 51 -13.40 -7.85 0.24
N ARG A 52 -12.64 -6.76 0.42
CA ARG A 52 -12.95 -5.45 -0.14
C ARG A 52 -11.69 -4.69 -0.51
N TRP A 53 -11.78 -3.86 -1.54
CA TRP A 53 -10.76 -2.88 -1.86
C TRP A 53 -10.63 -1.85 -0.74
N ALA A 54 -9.41 -1.53 -0.36
CA ALA A 54 -9.18 -0.48 0.62
C ALA A 54 -9.48 0.88 -0.03
N CYS A 55 -10.27 1.71 0.66
CA CYS A 55 -10.60 3.06 0.24
C CYS A 55 -10.18 4.00 1.37
N LEU A 56 -9.61 5.16 1.03
CA LEU A 56 -9.56 6.26 1.97
C LEU A 56 -11.00 6.68 2.21
N MET A 57 -11.54 6.44 3.41
CA MET A 57 -12.79 7.04 3.82
C MET A 57 -12.59 8.56 3.79
N THR A 58 -13.13 9.22 2.76
CA THR A 58 -13.67 10.57 2.91
C THR A 58 -14.92 10.51 3.77
#